data_AF-X1KVV3-F1
#
_entry.id   AF-X1KVV3-F1
#
_cell.length_a   1.000
_cell.length_b   1.000
_cell.length_c   1.000
_cell.angle_alpha   90.00
_cell.angle_beta   90.00
_cell.angle_gamma   90.00
#
_symmetry.space_group_name_H-M   'P 1'
#
loop_
_entity.id
_entity.type
_entity.pdbx_description
1 polymer ?
#
loop_
_entity_poly.entity_id
_entity_poly.type
_entity_poly.pdbx_seq_one_letter_code
_entity_poly.pdbx_strand_id
1 'polypeptide(L)' 'MKKKRNYDKKVKLTRILLADYLLLKGYAQNAGVSMAEALHTIITKDWAMAKRKTRPVAEP' A
#
# COMPACT_ATOMS: atom_id res chain seq x y z
N MET A 1 1.66 -29.62 -0.72
CA MET A 1 2.73 -28.61 -0.53
C MET A 1 3.41 -28.09 -1.80
N LYS A 2 3.63 -28.89 -2.87
CA LYS A 2 4.36 -28.43 -4.09
C LYS A 2 3.73 -27.22 -4.82
N LYS A 3 2.39 -27.13 -4.90
CA LYS A 3 1.69 -26.00 -5.56
C LYS A 3 1.97 -24.64 -4.88
N LYS A 4 1.90 -24.59 -3.54
CA LYS A 4 2.16 -23.36 -2.76
C LYS A 4 3.59 -22.86 -2.98
N ARG A 5 4.57 -23.78 -2.96
CA ARG A 5 6.00 -23.46 -3.18
C ARG A 5 6.29 -22.88 -4.57
N ASN A 6 5.57 -23.33 -5.60
CA ASN A 6 5.68 -22.77 -6.95
C ASN A 6 4.98 -21.42 -7.07
N TYR A 7 3.87 -21.21 -6.36
CA TYR A 7 3.19 -19.91 -6.29
C TYR A 7 4.09 -18.88 -5.62
N ASP A 8 4.64 -19.20 -4.45
CA ASP A 8 5.56 -18.33 -3.70
C ASP A 8 6.85 -18.00 -4.47
N LYS A 9 7.27 -18.85 -5.42
CA LYS A 9 8.38 -18.55 -6.36
C LYS A 9 8.01 -17.55 -7.45
N LYS A 10 6.74 -17.52 -7.87
CA LYS A 10 6.25 -16.66 -8.96
C LYS A 10 5.85 -15.26 -8.48
N VAL A 11 5.36 -15.13 -7.25
CA VAL A 11 4.92 -13.85 -6.68
C VAL A 11 5.89 -13.38 -5.61
N LYS A 12 6.36 -12.14 -5.73
CA LYS A 12 7.14 -11.49 -4.68
C LYS A 12 6.20 -11.16 -3.52
N LEU A 13 6.42 -11.83 -2.38
CA LEU A 13 5.70 -11.52 -1.14
C LEU A 13 6.31 -10.27 -0.51
N THR A 14 5.50 -9.26 -0.29
CA THR A 14 5.87 -8.11 0.54
C THR A 14 5.83 -8.54 2.00
N ARG A 15 6.99 -8.61 2.66
CA ARG A 15 7.05 -8.80 4.11
C ARG A 15 6.71 -7.48 4.76
N ILE A 16 5.60 -7.45 5.48
CA ILE A 16 5.16 -6.30 6.27
C ILE A 16 4.93 -6.74 7.72
N LEU A 17 4.99 -5.80 8.66
CA LEU A 17 4.66 -6.10 10.05
C LEU A 17 3.19 -6.51 10.14
N LEU A 18 2.87 -7.38 11.09
CA LEU A 18 1.50 -7.85 11.29
C LEU A 18 0.54 -6.69 11.59
N ALA A 19 1.01 -5.69 12.33
CA ALA A 19 0.23 -4.48 12.62
C ALA A 19 -0.16 -3.74 11.33
N ASP A 20 0.79 -3.51 10.42
CA ASP A 20 0.54 -2.85 9.13
C ASP A 20 -0.41 -3.67 8.25
N TYR A 21 -0.26 -4.99 8.26
CA TYR A 21 -1.17 -5.89 7.55
C TYR A 21 -2.62 -5.77 8.04
N LEU A 22 -2.83 -5.79 9.36
CA LEU A 22 -4.17 -5.69 9.94
C LEU A 22 -4.81 -4.32 9.65
N LEU A 23 -4.01 -3.26 9.71
CA LEU A 23 -4.45 -1.90 9.40
C LEU A 23 -4.84 -1.76 7.92
N LEU A 24 -4.00 -2.26 7.00
CA LEU A 24 -4.30 -2.30 5.57
C LEU A 24 -5.56 -3.12 5.27
N LYS A 25 -5.71 -4.26 5.94
CA LYS A 25 -6.89 -5.13 5.78
C LYS A 25 -8.16 -4.42 6.24
N GLY A 26 -8.13 -3.73 7.38
CA GLY A 26 -9.26 -2.95 7.87
C GLY A 26 -9.66 -1.83 6.89
N TYR A 27 -8.68 -1.11 6.35
CA TYR A 27 -8.94 -0.09 5.33
C TYR A 27 -9.56 -0.66 4.06
N ALA A 28 -9.03 -1.77 3.56
CA ALA A 28 -9.55 -2.43 2.37
C ALA A 28 -11.00 -2.90 2.56
N GLN A 29 -11.31 -3.49 3.72
CA GLN A 29 -12.67 -3.94 4.07
C GLN A 29 -13.65 -2.78 4.17
N ASN A 30 -13.28 -1.70 4.86
CA ASN A 30 -14.15 -0.53 5.01
C ASN A 30 -14.40 0.20 3.68
N ALA A 31 -13.41 0.24 2.79
CA ALA A 31 -13.53 0.87 1.48
C ALA A 31 -14.15 -0.07 0.41
N GLY A 32 -14.33 -1.35 0.71
CA GLY A 32 -14.86 -2.34 -0.24
C GLY A 32 -13.95 -2.62 -1.43
N VAL A 33 -12.63 -2.41 -1.31
CA VAL A 33 -11.65 -2.57 -2.38
C VAL A 33 -10.63 -3.66 -2.07
N SER A 34 -9.82 -4.04 -3.06
CA SER A 34 -8.73 -4.98 -2.80
C SER A 34 -7.63 -4.36 -1.91
N MET A 35 -6.91 -5.18 -1.13
CA MET A 35 -5.77 -4.68 -0.33
C MET A 35 -4.68 -4.03 -1.20
N ALA A 36 -4.52 -4.48 -2.44
CA ALA A 36 -3.56 -3.91 -3.38
C ALA A 36 -3.95 -2.48 -3.78
N GLU A 37 -5.23 -2.24 -4.09
CA GLU A 37 -5.75 -0.91 -4.39
C GLU A 37 -5.74 0.00 -3.16
N ALA A 38 -6.09 -0.53 -1.98
CA ALA A 38 -6.00 0.21 -0.73
C ALA A 38 -4.55 0.66 -0.48
N LEU A 39 -3.59 -0.24 -0.64
CA LEU A 39 -2.17 0.07 -0.47
C LEU A 39 -1.68 1.09 -1.50
N HIS A 40 -2.05 0.89 -2.77
CA HIS A 40 -1.73 1.84 -3.84
C HIS A 40 -2.28 3.24 -3.54
N THR A 41 -3.52 3.32 -3.05
CA THR A 41 -4.16 4.58 -2.67
C THR A 41 -3.42 5.27 -1.52
N ILE A 42 -3.00 4.52 -0.50
CA ILE A 42 -2.22 5.05 0.63
C ILE A 42 -0.90 5.64 0.12
N ILE A 43 -0.14 4.86 -0.65
CA ILE A 43 1.17 5.28 -1.17
C ILE A 43 1.04 6.50 -2.09
N THR A 44 0.06 6.51 -2.99
CA THR A 44 -0.12 7.60 -3.95
C THR A 44 -0.64 8.88 -3.30
N LYS A 45 -1.56 8.78 -2.32
CA LYS A 45 -2.01 9.94 -1.53
C LYS A 45 -0.86 10.53 -0.71
N ASP A 46 -0.08 9.70 -0.04
CA ASP A 46 1.06 10.14 0.75
C ASP A 46 2.13 10.79 -0.12
N TRP A 47 2.41 10.19 -1.29
CA TRP A 47 3.30 10.77 -2.30
C TRP A 47 2.83 12.12 -2.83
N ALA A 48 1.52 12.26 -3.12
CA ALA A 48 0.94 13.52 -3.58
C ALA A 48 1.03 14.61 -2.50
N MET A 49 0.83 14.26 -1.23
CA MET A 49 0.98 15.16 -0.08
C MET A 49 2.44 15.56 0.15
N ALA A 50 3.38 14.61 0.06
CA ALA A 50 4.81 14.88 0.16
C ALA A 50 5.27 15.87 -0.94
N LYS A 51 4.84 15.67 -2.19
CA LYS A 51 5.16 16.58 -3.30
C LYS A 51 4.54 17.97 -3.18
N ARG A 52 3.39 18.11 -2.52
CA ARG A 52 2.80 19.44 -2.23
C ARG A 52 3.65 20.20 -1.22
N LYS A 53 4.17 19.52 -0.20
CA LYS A 53 4.99 20.12 0.87
C LYS A 53 6.34 20.64 0.36
N THR A 54 6.86 20.08 -0.73
CA THR A 54 8.14 20.48 -1.34
C THR A 54 8.02 21.55 -2.41
N ARG A 55 6.82 22.01 -2.80
CA ARG A 55 6.73 23.17 -3.69
C ARG A 55 7.12 24.41 -2.87
N PRO A 56 8.15 25.18 -3.26
CA PRO A 56 8.34 26.48 -2.67
C PRO A 56 7.07 27.27 -2.93
N VAL A 57 6.46 27.78 -1.86
CA VAL A 57 5.41 28.78 -1.99
C VAL A 57 6.09 29.93 -2.71
N ALA A 58 5.74 30.15 -3.98
CA ALA A 58 6.11 31.39 -4.64
C ALA A 58 5.41 32.49 -3.84
N GLU A 59 6.17 33.19 -3.02
CA GLU A 59 5.68 34.34 -2.28
C GLU A 59 5.18 35.40 -3.29
N PRO A 60 4.04 36.05 -3.01
CA PRO A 60 3.38 36.98 -3.92
C PRO A 60 4.20 38.25 -4.19
#